data_AF-A0A8T5RH52-F1
#
_entry.id   AF-A0A8T5RH52-F1
#
_cell.length_a   1.000
_cell.length_b   1.000
_cell.length_c   1.000
_cell.angle_alpha   90.00
_cell.angle_beta   90.00
_cell.angle_gamma   90.00
#
_symmetry.space_group_name_H-M   'P 1'
#
loop_
_entity.id
_entity.type
_entity.pdbx_description
1 polymer ?
#
loop_
_entity_poly.entity_id
_entity_poly.type
_entity_poly.pdbx_seq_one_letter_code
_entity_poly.pdbx_strand_id
1 'polypeptide(L)'
;MENTSIAPIREFSKSQKIVAGVFYIMIVIASLASLGGVIWTLADIFIGPTGKFQLFLELNLGYKIAMVGGFLAGLFFLLVFFFGLFKKSSRSLIGFIYKKRELEEKYKNRTGVKIAAGGLLLSVIVIIFGVILAIIWDVLAGPGGSFSDITFLSSTGPWVLIIGIGIFLLVGSALFMIYFWKNGYYIILKIMGALEKEDKKK
;
A
#
# COMPACT_ATOMS: atom_id res chain seq x y z
N MET A 1 42.03 11.88 16.12
CA MET A 1 41.44 10.52 16.02
C MET A 1 40.03 10.62 16.57
N GLU A 2 39.03 10.79 15.70
CA GLU A 2 37.63 10.76 16.10
C GLU A 2 36.93 9.74 15.21
N ASN A 3 36.79 8.54 15.76
CA ASN A 3 36.23 7.39 15.08
C ASN A 3 34.71 7.47 15.28
N THR A 4 34.02 8.22 14.42
CA THR A 4 32.56 8.22 14.37
C THR A 4 32.11 6.80 14.02
N SER A 5 31.62 6.08 15.03
CA SER A 5 31.03 4.76 14.91
C SER A 5 29.78 4.84 14.03
N ILE A 6 29.98 4.70 12.72
CA ILE A 6 28.91 4.40 11.77
C ILE A 6 28.38 3.04 12.21
N ALA A 7 27.19 3.05 12.84
CA ALA A 7 26.47 1.85 13.23
C ALA A 7 26.52 0.84 12.07
N PRO A 8 26.84 -0.44 12.33
CA PRO A 8 27.10 -1.41 11.28
C PRO A 8 25.89 -1.47 10.35
N ILE A 9 26.17 -1.34 9.05
CA ILE A 9 25.19 -1.48 7.96
C ILE A 9 24.46 -2.80 8.20
N ARG A 10 23.24 -2.74 8.74
CA ARG A 10 22.48 -3.92 9.12
C ARG A 10 22.22 -4.75 7.87
N GLU A 11 22.92 -5.87 7.74
CA GLU A 11 22.70 -6.82 6.65
C GLU A 11 21.35 -7.50 6.83
N PHE A 12 20.34 -6.99 6.12
CA PHE A 12 19.05 -7.63 6.04
C PHE A 12 19.13 -8.93 5.25
N SER A 13 18.42 -9.97 5.70
CA SER A 13 18.39 -11.29 5.07
C SER A 13 17.92 -11.22 3.61
N LYS A 14 18.48 -12.09 2.75
CA LYS A 14 18.10 -12.17 1.33
C LYS A 14 16.59 -12.31 1.14
N SER A 15 15.91 -13.11 1.97
CA SER A 15 14.46 -13.30 1.90
C SER A 15 13.67 -12.03 2.24
N GLN A 16 14.18 -11.19 3.15
CA GLN A 16 13.53 -9.91 3.51
C GLN A 16 13.63 -8.89 2.37
N LYS A 17 14.76 -8.89 1.65
CA LYS A 17 14.97 -8.06 0.45
C LYS A 17 14.04 -8.49 -0.68
N ILE A 18 13.84 -9.80 -0.88
CA ILE A 18 12.91 -10.34 -1.89
C ILE A 18 11.47 -9.93 -1.56
N VAL A 19 11.02 -10.13 -0.32
CA VAL A 19 9.65 -9.76 0.10
C VAL A 19 9.40 -8.25 -0.07
N ALA A 20 10.34 -7.41 0.37
CA ALA A 20 10.24 -5.96 0.16
C ALA A 20 10.22 -5.59 -1.34
N GLY A 21 10.98 -6.32 -2.17
CA GLY A 21 10.97 -6.17 -3.63
C GLY A 21 9.61 -6.49 -4.26
N VAL A 22 8.97 -7.59 -3.86
CA VAL A 22 7.65 -7.98 -4.35
C VAL A 22 6.60 -6.93 -3.97
N PHE A 23 6.55 -6.52 -2.70
CA PHE A 23 5.62 -5.46 -2.27
C PHE A 23 5.85 -4.16 -3.02
N TYR A 24 7.11 -3.81 -3.28
CA TYR A 24 7.43 -2.64 -4.06
C TYR A 24 6.88 -2.72 -5.49
N ILE A 25 7.13 -3.83 -6.20
CA ILE A 25 6.62 -4.04 -7.56
C ILE A 25 5.09 -3.95 -7.58
N MET A 26 4.42 -4.56 -6.59
CA MET A 26 2.97 -4.48 -6.45
C MET A 26 2.48 -3.03 -6.24
N ILE A 27 3.16 -2.23 -5.41
CA ILE A 27 2.85 -0.79 -5.24
C ILE A 27 3.04 -0.03 -6.55
N VAL A 28 4.11 -0.31 -7.31
CA VAL A 28 4.37 0.35 -8.59
C VAL A 28 3.26 0.04 -9.59
N ILE A 29 2.89 -1.24 -9.74
CA ILE A 29 1.80 -1.67 -10.62
C ILE A 29 0.48 -1.02 -10.21
N ALA A 30 0.17 -1.02 -8.91
CA ALA A 30 -1.04 -0.39 -8.38
C ALA A 30 -1.06 1.12 -8.64
N SER A 31 0.09 1.79 -8.51
CA SER A 31 0.22 3.23 -8.78
C SER A 31 0.08 3.54 -10.27
N LEU A 32 0.66 2.72 -11.15
CA LEU A 32 0.49 2.85 -12.60
C LEU A 32 -0.96 2.63 -13.03
N ALA A 33 -1.60 1.60 -12.50
CA ALA A 33 -3.02 1.30 -12.76
C ALA A 33 -3.92 2.45 -12.26
N SER A 34 -3.64 2.99 -11.07
CA SER A 34 -4.39 4.12 -10.51
C SER A 34 -4.22 5.39 -11.35
N LEU A 35 -2.99 5.77 -11.71
CA LEU A 35 -2.73 6.94 -12.55
C LEU A 35 -3.33 6.78 -13.96
N GLY A 36 -3.20 5.59 -14.56
CA GLY A 36 -3.83 5.27 -15.83
C GLY A 36 -5.36 5.35 -15.76
N GLY A 37 -5.95 4.83 -14.68
CA GLY A 37 -7.38 4.92 -14.40
C GLY A 37 -7.86 6.36 -14.23
N VAL A 38 -7.09 7.22 -13.54
CA VAL A 38 -7.40 8.65 -13.41
C VAL A 38 -7.40 9.33 -14.77
N ILE A 39 -6.34 9.14 -15.57
CA ILE A 39 -6.23 9.74 -16.91
C ILE A 39 -7.39 9.27 -17.80
N TRP A 40 -7.72 7.97 -17.76
CA TRP A 40 -8.81 7.42 -18.57
C TRP A 40 -10.19 7.93 -18.14
N THR A 41 -10.42 8.04 -16.82
CA THR A 41 -11.64 8.59 -16.25
C THR A 41 -11.80 10.06 -16.61
N LEU A 42 -10.73 10.85 -16.52
CA LEU A 42 -10.74 12.24 -16.98
C LEU A 42 -11.05 12.32 -18.48
N ALA A 43 -10.46 11.44 -19.29
CA ALA A 43 -10.78 11.38 -20.72
C ALA A 43 -12.24 11.01 -20.97
N ASP A 44 -12.86 10.13 -20.17
CA ASP A 44 -14.30 9.82 -20.28
C ASP A 44 -15.16 11.05 -19.97
N ILE A 45 -14.80 11.82 -18.94
CA ILE A 45 -15.57 13.00 -18.51
C ILE A 45 -15.46 14.15 -19.52
N PHE A 46 -14.27 14.42 -20.05
CA PHE A 46 -14.01 15.60 -20.89
C PHE A 46 -14.21 15.37 -22.39
N ILE A 47 -13.98 14.16 -22.90
CA ILE A 47 -14.03 13.84 -24.34
C ILE A 47 -15.27 13.00 -24.69
N GLY A 48 -15.85 12.32 -23.70
CA GLY A 48 -16.97 11.41 -23.86
C GLY A 48 -16.53 9.93 -23.84
N PRO A 49 -17.48 9.02 -23.58
CA PRO A 49 -17.20 7.59 -23.35
C PRO A 49 -16.83 6.81 -24.63
N THR A 50 -17.15 7.34 -25.82
CA THR A 50 -16.89 6.68 -27.11
C THR A 50 -16.27 7.66 -28.12
N GLY A 51 -15.57 7.14 -29.13
CA GLY A 51 -14.98 7.97 -30.20
C GLY A 51 -13.59 8.57 -29.92
N LYS A 52 -13.02 8.36 -28.72
CA LYS A 52 -11.67 8.87 -28.37
C LYS A 52 -10.57 8.47 -29.35
N PHE A 53 -10.60 7.22 -29.79
CA PHE A 53 -9.65 6.69 -30.77
C PHE A 53 -9.85 7.31 -32.16
N GLN A 54 -11.09 7.65 -32.50
CA GLN A 54 -11.42 8.26 -33.79
C GLN A 54 -10.97 9.72 -33.83
N LEU A 55 -11.20 10.46 -32.74
CA LEU A 55 -10.60 11.79 -32.53
C LEU A 55 -9.07 11.74 -32.66
N PHE A 56 -8.43 10.76 -32.03
CA PHE A 56 -6.98 10.54 -32.17
C PHE A 56 -6.55 10.32 -33.63
N LEU A 57 -7.32 9.55 -34.41
CA LEU A 57 -7.03 9.31 -35.82
C LEU A 57 -7.25 10.53 -36.71
N GLU A 58 -8.12 11.46 -36.33
CA GLU A 58 -8.38 12.70 -37.06
C GLU A 58 -7.33 13.80 -36.77
N LEU A 59 -6.55 13.66 -35.70
CA LEU A 59 -5.47 14.61 -35.39
C LEU A 59 -4.35 14.61 -36.44
N ASN A 60 -3.75 15.80 -36.64
CA ASN A 60 -2.55 15.97 -37.45
C ASN A 60 -1.42 15.06 -36.95
N LEU A 61 -0.61 14.53 -37.87
CA LEU A 61 0.54 13.66 -37.59
C LEU A 61 1.45 14.22 -36.48
N GLY A 62 1.68 15.55 -36.47
CA GLY A 62 2.47 16.21 -35.44
C GLY A 62 1.90 16.00 -34.02
N TYR A 63 0.59 16.15 -33.84
CA TYR A 63 -0.05 15.93 -32.54
C TYR A 63 -0.06 14.46 -32.13
N LYS A 64 -0.20 13.53 -33.08
CA LYS A 64 -0.10 12.09 -32.80
C LYS A 64 1.28 11.73 -32.26
N ILE A 65 2.33 12.21 -32.92
CA ILE A 65 3.72 11.99 -32.49
C ILE A 65 3.96 12.64 -31.12
N ALA A 66 3.47 13.85 -30.91
CA ALA A 66 3.61 14.54 -29.63
C ALA A 66 2.90 13.81 -28.47
N MET A 67 1.69 13.28 -28.68
CA MET A 67 0.97 12.49 -27.67
C MET A 67 1.72 11.19 -27.35
N VAL A 68 2.11 10.42 -28.37
CA VAL A 68 2.82 9.15 -28.16
C VAL A 68 4.19 9.39 -27.51
N GLY A 69 4.93 10.38 -27.98
CA GLY A 69 6.22 10.77 -27.42
C GLY A 69 6.11 11.28 -25.99
N GLY A 70 5.11 12.12 -25.69
CA GLY A 70 4.83 12.61 -24.34
C GLY A 70 4.44 11.48 -23.39
N PHE A 71 3.60 10.52 -23.85
CA PHE A 71 3.25 9.35 -23.06
C PHE A 71 4.47 8.46 -22.76
N LEU A 72 5.30 8.17 -23.78
CA LEU A 72 6.54 7.41 -23.59
C LEU A 72 7.52 8.12 -22.65
N ALA A 73 7.70 9.43 -22.81
CA ALA A 73 8.57 10.23 -21.94
C ALA A 73 8.07 10.25 -20.50
N GLY A 74 6.76 10.41 -20.29
CA GLY A 74 6.13 10.33 -18.98
C GLY A 74 6.31 8.97 -18.32
N LEU A 75 6.11 7.89 -19.09
CA LEU A 75 6.29 6.52 -18.61
C LEU A 75 7.76 6.23 -18.26
N PHE A 76 8.71 6.71 -19.07
CA PHE A 76 10.13 6.60 -18.79
C PHE A 76 10.51 7.36 -17.51
N PHE A 77 10.06 8.60 -17.36
CA PHE A 77 10.32 9.40 -16.15
C PHE A 77 9.73 8.71 -14.91
N LEU A 78 8.53 8.16 -15.02
CA LEU A 78 7.86 7.45 -13.94
C LEU A 78 8.62 6.18 -13.54
N LEU A 79 9.14 5.41 -14.51
CA LEU A 79 10.00 4.26 -14.25
C LEU A 79 11.30 4.66 -13.54
N VAL A 80 11.96 5.73 -13.98
CA VAL A 80 13.19 6.24 -13.34
C VAL A 80 12.90 6.71 -11.92
N PHE A 81 11.78 7.42 -11.72
CA PHE A 81 11.32 7.87 -10.41
C PHE A 81 11.10 6.68 -9.47
N PHE A 82 10.40 5.64 -9.93
CA PHE A 82 10.25 4.41 -9.16
C PHE A 82 11.59 3.70 -8.95
N PHE A 83 12.48 3.63 -9.92
CA PHE A 83 13.78 2.97 -9.71
C PHE A 83 14.62 3.70 -8.64
N GLY A 84 14.58 5.04 -8.64
CA GLY A 84 15.20 5.86 -7.60
C GLY A 84 14.57 5.68 -6.22
N LEU A 85 13.22 5.63 -6.15
CA LEU A 85 12.50 5.36 -4.92
C LEU A 85 12.73 3.94 -4.40
N PHE A 86 12.95 2.94 -5.26
CA PHE A 86 13.12 1.55 -4.86
C PHE A 86 14.25 1.38 -3.84
N LYS A 87 15.42 1.98 -4.09
CA LYS A 87 16.61 1.79 -3.26
C LYS A 87 16.43 2.40 -1.86
N LYS A 88 15.72 3.53 -1.77
CA LYS A 88 15.42 4.24 -0.52
C LYS A 88 14.24 3.60 0.21
N SER A 89 13.16 3.32 -0.51
CA SER A 89 11.90 2.76 0.01
C SER A 89 12.07 1.34 0.52
N SER A 90 12.78 0.47 -0.20
CA SER A 90 13.04 -0.92 0.25
C SER A 90 13.80 -0.96 1.58
N ARG A 91 14.82 -0.10 1.73
CA ARG A 91 15.57 0.00 2.99
C ARG A 91 14.71 0.56 4.12
N SER A 92 13.88 1.56 3.81
CA SER A 92 12.93 2.15 4.77
C SER A 92 11.87 1.13 5.21
N LEU A 93 11.28 0.39 4.27
CA LEU A 93 10.30 -0.68 4.50
C LEU A 93 10.88 -1.79 5.37
N ILE A 94 12.10 -2.26 5.07
CA ILE A 94 12.73 -3.30 5.89
C ILE A 94 13.05 -2.74 7.30
N GLY A 95 13.53 -1.49 7.41
CA GLY A 95 13.75 -0.83 8.69
C GLY A 95 12.46 -0.65 9.52
N PHE A 96 11.34 -0.41 8.84
CA PHE A 96 10.01 -0.25 9.43
C PHE A 96 9.39 -1.59 9.87
N ILE A 97 9.52 -2.64 9.05
CA ILE A 97 8.96 -3.97 9.31
C ILE A 97 9.83 -4.78 10.29
N TYR A 98 11.16 -4.62 10.28
CA TYR A 98 12.12 -5.47 11.01
C TYR A 98 12.95 -4.70 12.04
N LYS A 99 12.40 -3.67 12.67
CA LYS A 99 13.08 -2.98 13.77
C LYS A 99 13.25 -3.95 14.96
N LYS A 100 14.42 -4.59 15.08
CA LYS A 100 14.80 -5.36 16.28
C LYS A 100 14.64 -4.46 17.51
N ARG A 101 13.83 -4.89 18.47
CA ARG A 101 13.66 -4.21 19.77
C ARG A 101 13.98 -5.20 20.89
N GLU A 102 14.81 -4.76 21.82
CA GLU A 102 15.39 -5.57 22.91
C GLU A 102 14.37 -6.23 23.84
N LEU A 103 13.11 -5.76 23.89
CA LEU A 103 12.08 -6.37 24.77
C LEU A 103 11.55 -7.72 24.27
N GLU A 104 11.79 -8.08 23.00
CA GLU A 104 11.33 -9.35 22.42
C GLU A 104 12.08 -10.56 23.02
N GLU A 105 13.32 -10.37 23.47
CA GLU A 105 14.09 -11.42 24.15
C GLU A 105 13.63 -11.66 25.60
N LYS A 106 13.17 -10.61 26.30
CA LYS A 106 12.75 -10.72 27.71
C LYS A 106 11.42 -11.48 27.90
N TYR A 107 10.53 -11.44 26.90
CA TYR A 107 9.23 -12.11 26.91
C TYR A 107 9.14 -13.33 25.97
N LYS A 108 10.28 -13.77 25.42
CA LYS A 108 10.36 -14.87 24.44
C LYS A 108 9.70 -16.17 24.91
N ASN A 109 9.69 -16.45 26.21
CA ASN A 109 9.27 -17.72 26.81
C ASN A 109 7.81 -17.80 27.33
N ARG A 110 7.01 -16.72 27.35
CA ARG A 110 5.60 -16.79 27.81
C ARG A 110 4.65 -16.96 26.62
N THR A 111 4.42 -18.20 26.21
CA THR A 111 3.55 -18.59 25.06
C THR A 111 2.10 -18.14 25.23
N GLY A 112 1.55 -18.21 26.44
CA GLY A 112 0.15 -17.79 26.72
C GLY A 112 -0.09 -16.30 26.47
N VAL A 113 0.86 -15.45 26.84
CA VAL A 113 0.81 -14.00 26.54
C VAL A 113 0.87 -13.75 25.04
N LYS A 114 1.58 -14.60 24.28
CA LYS A 114 1.61 -14.50 22.81
C LYS A 114 0.27 -14.78 22.17
N ILE A 115 -0.44 -15.79 22.68
CA ILE A 115 -1.75 -16.18 22.17
C ILE A 115 -2.77 -15.08 22.46
N ALA A 116 -2.80 -14.55 23.70
CA ALA A 116 -3.70 -13.47 24.07
C ALA A 116 -3.42 -12.18 23.26
N ALA A 117 -2.15 -11.80 23.11
CA ALA A 117 -1.76 -10.66 22.29
C ALA A 117 -2.10 -10.86 20.81
N GLY A 118 -1.88 -12.07 20.27
CA GLY A 118 -2.23 -12.44 18.91
C GLY A 118 -3.73 -12.37 18.65
N GLY A 119 -4.56 -12.85 19.59
CA GLY A 119 -6.01 -12.78 19.50
C GLY A 119 -6.53 -11.34 19.49
N LEU A 120 -5.98 -10.47 20.34
CA LEU A 120 -6.32 -9.04 20.35
C LEU A 120 -5.85 -8.31 19.09
N LEU A 121 -4.71 -8.68 18.51
CA LEU A 121 -4.28 -8.14 17.22
C LEU A 121 -5.21 -8.57 16.10
N LEU A 122 -5.63 -9.83 16.09
CA LEU A 122 -6.52 -10.37 15.06
C LEU A 122 -7.89 -9.66 15.07
N SER A 123 -8.46 -9.40 16.24
CA SER A 123 -9.75 -8.69 16.33
C SER A 123 -9.67 -7.26 15.76
N VAL A 124 -8.60 -6.52 16.07
CA VAL A 124 -8.39 -5.17 15.51
C VAL A 124 -8.24 -5.22 14.00
N ILE A 125 -7.54 -6.23 13.46
CA ILE A 125 -7.37 -6.39 12.01
C ILE A 125 -8.73 -6.65 11.34
N VAL A 126 -9.57 -7.51 11.91
CA VAL A 126 -10.91 -7.81 11.37
C VAL A 126 -11.78 -6.55 11.35
N ILE A 127 -11.73 -5.72 12.39
CA ILE A 127 -12.46 -4.44 12.44
C ILE A 127 -12.00 -3.52 11.30
N ILE A 128 -10.69 -3.33 11.13
CA ILE A 128 -10.14 -2.47 10.07
C ILE A 128 -10.57 -2.99 8.69
N PHE A 129 -10.50 -4.30 8.48
CA PHE A 129 -10.88 -4.91 7.20
C PHE A 129 -12.39 -4.76 6.93
N GLY A 130 -13.23 -4.92 7.95
CA GLY A 130 -14.67 -4.69 7.85
C GLY A 130 -15.02 -3.25 7.48
N VAL A 131 -14.34 -2.27 8.07
CA VAL A 131 -14.52 -0.84 7.71
C VAL A 131 -14.11 -0.57 6.27
N ILE A 132 -12.99 -1.13 5.81
CA ILE A 132 -12.55 -0.97 4.40
C ILE A 132 -13.59 -1.55 3.44
N LEU A 133 -14.12 -2.75 3.73
CA LEU A 133 -15.15 -3.37 2.89
C LEU A 133 -16.45 -2.57 2.90
N ALA A 134 -16.86 -2.02 4.04
CA ALA A 134 -18.03 -1.15 4.14
C ALA A 134 -17.87 0.09 3.26
N ILE A 135 -16.71 0.77 3.30
CA ILE A 135 -16.44 1.93 2.45
C ILE A 135 -16.48 1.55 0.97
N ILE A 136 -15.86 0.43 0.59
CA ILE A 136 -15.89 -0.06 -0.80
C ILE A 136 -17.33 -0.33 -1.24
N TRP A 137 -18.13 -0.95 -0.37
CA TRP A 137 -19.53 -1.25 -0.64
C TRP A 137 -20.37 0.03 -0.77
N ASP A 138 -20.20 1.00 0.11
CA ASP A 138 -20.91 2.29 0.06
C ASP A 138 -20.56 3.08 -1.22
N VAL A 139 -19.29 3.03 -1.64
CA VAL A 139 -18.84 3.67 -2.89
C VAL A 139 -19.40 2.97 -4.13
N LEU A 140 -19.56 1.64 -4.09
CA LEU A 140 -20.06 0.86 -5.23
C LEU A 140 -21.59 0.84 -5.33
N ALA A 141 -22.30 0.76 -4.20
CA ALA A 141 -23.75 0.57 -4.13
C ALA A 141 -24.53 1.86 -3.83
N GLY A 142 -23.84 2.98 -3.55
CA GLY A 142 -24.44 4.26 -3.20
C GLY A 142 -25.15 4.25 -1.82
N PRO A 143 -25.55 5.44 -1.30
CA PRO A 143 -26.25 5.53 -0.03
C PRO A 143 -27.67 4.96 -0.18
N GLY A 144 -27.83 3.65 0.07
CA GLY A 144 -29.11 2.95 -0.11
C GLY A 144 -29.00 1.51 -0.61
N GLY A 145 -27.81 1.05 -1.00
CA GLY A 145 -27.57 -0.35 -1.34
C GLY A 145 -28.19 -0.81 -2.66
N SER A 146 -28.56 0.12 -3.53
CA SER A 146 -29.14 -0.18 -4.84
C SER A 146 -28.12 0.06 -5.94
N PHE A 147 -27.78 -1.00 -6.66
CA PHE A 147 -26.94 -0.99 -7.87
C PHE A 147 -27.59 -0.24 -9.06
N SER A 148 -28.58 0.62 -8.84
CA SER A 148 -29.31 1.33 -9.89
C SER A 148 -28.66 2.67 -10.26
N ASP A 149 -27.86 3.28 -9.39
CA ASP A 149 -27.19 4.58 -9.65
C ASP A 149 -25.85 4.44 -10.42
N ILE A 150 -25.68 3.33 -11.13
CA ILE A 150 -24.46 2.93 -11.87
C ILE A 150 -24.23 3.74 -13.16
N THR A 151 -24.76 4.96 -13.26
CA THR A 151 -24.46 5.84 -14.40
C THR A 151 -22.97 6.21 -14.47
N PHE A 152 -22.25 6.16 -13.34
CA PHE A 152 -20.80 6.32 -13.30
C PHE A 152 -20.00 5.06 -13.70
N LEU A 153 -20.54 3.84 -13.60
CA LEU A 153 -19.82 2.62 -14.04
C LEU A 153 -20.23 2.12 -15.43
N SER A 154 -21.08 2.86 -16.15
CA SER A 154 -21.36 2.56 -17.56
C SER A 154 -20.18 2.86 -18.48
N SER A 155 -19.17 3.58 -17.98
CA SER A 155 -17.92 3.87 -18.68
C SER A 155 -16.76 3.03 -18.17
N THR A 156 -15.81 2.75 -19.06
CA THR A 156 -14.65 1.88 -18.76
C THR A 156 -13.62 2.53 -17.85
N GLY A 157 -13.49 3.86 -17.83
CA GLY A 157 -12.52 4.58 -17.00
C GLY A 157 -12.70 4.42 -15.49
N PRO A 158 -13.90 4.70 -14.96
CA PRO A 158 -14.20 4.51 -13.55
C PRO A 158 -13.91 3.07 -13.06
N TRP A 159 -14.15 2.05 -13.89
CA TRP A 159 -13.77 0.66 -13.58
C TRP A 159 -12.26 0.47 -13.44
N VAL A 160 -11.48 0.99 -14.39
CA VAL A 160 -10.01 0.91 -14.34
C VAL A 160 -9.47 1.63 -13.10
N LEU A 161 -10.06 2.78 -12.75
CA LEU A 161 -9.72 3.52 -11.54
C LEU A 161 -10.03 2.72 -10.27
N ILE A 162 -11.23 2.14 -10.16
CA ILE A 162 -11.66 1.34 -9.00
C ILE A 162 -10.75 0.13 -8.82
N ILE A 163 -10.41 -0.57 -9.90
CA ILE A 163 -9.48 -1.71 -9.86
C ILE A 163 -8.09 -1.23 -9.39
N GLY A 164 -7.59 -0.11 -9.91
CA GLY A 164 -6.31 0.46 -9.51
C GLY A 164 -6.26 0.79 -8.01
N ILE A 165 -7.27 1.52 -7.52
CA ILE A 165 -7.40 1.87 -6.09
C ILE A 165 -7.60 0.62 -5.23
N GLY A 166 -8.38 -0.35 -5.70
CA GLY A 166 -8.61 -1.61 -4.99
C GLY A 166 -7.33 -2.43 -4.80
N ILE A 167 -6.51 -2.55 -5.85
CA ILE A 167 -5.19 -3.20 -5.75
C ILE A 167 -4.29 -2.41 -4.78
N PHE A 168 -4.30 -1.08 -4.84
CA PHE A 168 -3.51 -0.25 -3.93
C PHE A 168 -3.92 -0.44 -2.46
N LEU A 169 -5.22 -0.46 -2.17
CA LEU A 169 -5.78 -0.73 -0.84
C LEU A 169 -5.44 -2.13 -0.36
N LEU A 170 -5.53 -3.14 -1.22
CA LEU A 170 -5.19 -4.52 -0.88
C LEU A 170 -3.70 -4.64 -0.50
N VAL A 171 -2.81 -4.06 -1.30
CA VAL A 171 -1.37 -4.07 -1.03
C VAL A 171 -1.04 -3.28 0.25
N GLY A 172 -1.67 -2.12 0.43
CA GLY A 172 -1.55 -1.30 1.65
C GLY A 172 -2.02 -2.04 2.90
N SER A 173 -3.16 -2.73 2.82
CA SER A 173 -3.72 -3.54 3.90
C SER A 173 -2.82 -4.73 4.24
N ALA A 174 -2.28 -5.43 3.24
CA ALA A 174 -1.34 -6.52 3.46
C ALA A 174 -0.05 -6.05 4.15
N LEU A 175 0.50 -4.90 3.74
CA LEU A 175 1.66 -4.29 4.39
C LEU A 175 1.34 -3.85 5.82
N PHE A 176 0.18 -3.23 6.02
CA PHE A 176 -0.30 -2.83 7.33
C PHE A 176 -0.43 -4.05 8.25
N MET A 177 -1.00 -5.16 7.76
CA MET A 177 -1.15 -6.40 8.52
C MET A 177 0.20 -6.99 8.94
N ILE A 178 1.18 -7.07 8.02
CA ILE A 178 2.54 -7.53 8.34
C ILE A 178 3.19 -6.62 9.37
N TYR A 179 3.07 -5.30 9.19
CA TYR A 179 3.62 -4.32 10.11
C TYR A 179 2.98 -4.44 11.50
N PHE A 180 1.65 -4.52 11.56
CA PHE A 180 0.88 -4.59 12.79
C PHE A 180 1.11 -5.91 13.52
N TRP A 181 1.27 -7.02 12.80
CA TRP A 181 1.61 -8.31 13.40
C TRP A 181 2.99 -8.27 14.08
N LYS A 182 3.99 -7.67 13.43
CA LYS A 182 5.36 -7.59 13.97
C LYS A 182 5.53 -6.53 15.05
N ASN A 183 4.89 -5.38 14.91
CA ASN A 183 5.05 -4.27 15.86
C ASN A 183 3.97 -4.25 16.95
N GLY A 184 2.75 -4.67 16.65
CA GLY A 184 1.64 -4.70 17.60
C GLY A 184 1.88 -5.70 18.73
N TYR A 185 2.56 -6.82 18.44
CA TYR A 185 2.97 -7.78 19.45
C TYR A 185 3.86 -7.13 20.53
N TYR A 186 4.80 -6.27 20.12
CA TYR A 186 5.66 -5.52 21.04
C TYR A 186 4.89 -4.49 21.88
N ILE A 187 3.89 -3.80 21.31
CA ILE A 187 3.08 -2.80 22.03
C ILE A 187 2.32 -3.46 23.18
N ILE A 188 1.72 -4.63 22.92
CA ILE A 188 0.96 -5.37 23.92
C ILE A 188 1.89 -5.89 25.03
N LEU A 189 3.06 -6.42 24.68
CA LEU A 189 4.07 -6.81 25.66
C LEU A 189 4.54 -5.64 26.52
N LYS A 190 4.69 -4.44 25.95
CA LYS A 190 5.09 -3.24 26.69
C LYS A 190 4.02 -2.81 27.69
N ILE A 191 2.74 -2.89 27.33
CA ILE A 191 1.62 -2.58 28.22
C ILE A 191 1.57 -3.59 29.37
N MET A 192 1.65 -4.89 29.06
CA MET A 192 1.62 -5.93 30.08
C MET A 192 2.82 -5.86 31.04
N GLY A 193 4.01 -5.57 30.52
CA GLY A 193 5.20 -5.37 31.35
C GLY A 193 5.21 -4.08 32.17
N ALA A 194 4.42 -3.07 31.79
CA ALA A 194 4.18 -1.88 32.60
C ALA A 194 3.27 -2.21 33.79
N LEU A 195 2.17 -2.95 33.55
CA LEU A 195 1.24 -3.40 34.59
C LEU A 195 1.93 -4.29 35.64
N GLU A 196 2.77 -5.25 35.23
CA GLU A 196 3.50 -6.15 36.14
C GLU A 196 4.54 -5.41 37.01
N LYS A 197 5.01 -4.22 36.59
CA LYS A 197 5.91 -3.36 37.39
C LYS A 197 5.17 -2.51 38.42
N GLU A 198 3.91 -2.17 38.16
CA GLU A 198 3.07 -1.43 39.10
C GLU A 198 2.60 -2.33 40.24
N ASP A 199 2.26 -3.58 39.95
CA ASP A 199 1.90 -4.57 40.98
C ASP A 199 3.07 -4.91 41.92
N LYS A 200 4.31 -4.87 41.44
CA LYS A 200 5.51 -5.10 42.28
C LYS A 200 5.93 -3.91 43.13
N LYS A 201 5.31 -2.74 42.96
CA LYS A 201 5.57 -1.53 43.75
C LYS A 201 4.56 -1.31 44.88
N LYS A 202 3.50 -2.14 44.95
CA LYS A 202 2.61 -2.25 46.10
C LYS A 202 3.05 -3.39 46.99
#